data_AF-A0A9P5E7U0-F1
#
_entry.id   AF-A0A9P5E7U0-F1
#
_cell.length_a   1.000
_cell.length_b   1.000
_cell.length_c   1.000
_cell.angle_alpha   90.00
_cell.angle_beta   90.00
_cell.angle_gamma   90.00
#
_symmetry.space_group_name_H-M   'P 1'
#
loop_
_entity.id
_entity.type
_entity.pdbx_description
1 polymer ?
#
loop_
_entity_poly.entity_id
_entity_poly.type
_entity_poly.pdbx_seq_one_letter_code
_entity_poly.pdbx_strand_id
1 'polypeptide(L)'
;TAINQSVVQDTLWVHREAEMIAKERLQAYFVAPPGEIPEGSGLYLVVSVPKAWRERHELAWRRLIMSNPLLKVEIHNIVGPEDSEPALWLGKIMERSDSFPELDSHLIGDNEVVLRVRAAVDPKCILEEAKYIDRNRFREYLTHCAFKIGIVIGEPRSGKTTIGAAAALSMEAKLGQILCSGPSHASIDLFASRLDTRGRAVAARYNTILPAGHPDRRRHHLVIRMYAQGDELMAIAQLLNNPQAVDWAQNMGEFFPETHWKMRLSLAYWTLAILRSNAVPALDADCKPFLRTIQNALDNQAIVLPLRQVARGDISWAQYTATPNAIPIIERVMCMIMRQADFLCVHPTDAEICPVPTWKSLFARGFVVDDAGSMNRADFYGLWGNTLLPVFLVGDPNEKPVVLTTDETDCDGNLHNRFAADGAVSPLKYLMATGIPVFRL
;
A
#
# COMPACT_ATOMS: atom_id res chain seq x y z
N THR A 1 -16.60 31.67 -9.68
CA THR A 1 -15.14 31.96 -9.64
C THR A 1 -14.70 32.51 -8.29
N ALA A 2 -15.35 33.55 -7.74
CA ALA A 2 -15.02 34.10 -6.41
C ALA A 2 -15.20 33.10 -5.23
N ILE A 3 -16.23 32.25 -5.27
CA ILE A 3 -16.45 31.20 -4.25
C ILE A 3 -15.27 30.22 -4.23
N ASN A 4 -14.81 29.76 -5.40
CA ASN A 4 -13.67 28.85 -5.48
C ASN A 4 -12.36 29.50 -4.99
N GLN A 5 -12.16 30.79 -5.25
CA GLN A 5 -11.01 31.53 -4.73
C GLN A 5 -11.06 31.62 -3.20
N SER A 6 -12.22 31.95 -2.62
CA SER A 6 -12.38 32.04 -1.16
C SER A 6 -12.10 30.70 -0.47
N VAL A 7 -12.57 29.58 -1.04
CA VAL A 7 -12.31 28.23 -0.50
C VAL A 7 -10.82 27.86 -0.58
N VAL A 8 -10.13 28.23 -1.66
CA VAL A 8 -8.69 27.98 -1.81
C VAL A 8 -7.88 28.82 -0.82
N GLN A 9 -8.17 30.10 -0.67
CA GLN A 9 -7.50 30.98 0.28
C GLN A 9 -7.69 30.49 1.72
N ASP A 10 -8.90 30.04 2.02
CA ASP A 10 -9.27 29.50 3.32
C ASP A 10 -8.55 28.18 3.63
N THR A 11 -8.43 27.30 2.65
CA THR A 11 -7.66 26.05 2.75
C THR A 11 -6.17 26.32 2.97
N LEU A 12 -5.59 27.28 2.24
CA LEU A 12 -4.20 27.70 2.39
C LEU A 12 -3.93 28.34 3.76
N TRP A 13 -4.86 29.15 4.26
CA TRP A 13 -4.78 29.73 5.59
C TRP A 13 -4.77 28.65 6.68
N VAL A 14 -5.72 27.69 6.63
CA VAL A 14 -5.75 26.57 7.59
C VAL A 14 -4.48 25.74 7.54
N HIS A 15 -3.94 25.47 6.35
CA HIS A 15 -2.67 24.74 6.20
C HIS A 15 -1.49 25.48 6.84
N ARG A 16 -1.38 26.79 6.61
CA ARG A 16 -0.32 27.62 7.21
C ARG A 16 -0.43 27.70 8.73
N GLU A 17 -1.64 27.85 9.26
CA GLU A 17 -1.88 27.80 10.71
C GLU A 17 -1.50 26.45 11.31
N ALA A 18 -1.80 25.34 10.63
CA ALA A 18 -1.40 24.01 11.08
C ALA A 18 0.14 23.86 11.18
N GLU A 19 0.89 24.42 10.23
CA GLU A 19 2.36 24.44 10.30
C GLU A 19 2.90 25.31 11.44
N MET A 20 2.22 26.40 11.77
CA MET A 20 2.61 27.25 12.92
C MET A 20 2.32 26.53 14.24
N ILE A 21 1.13 25.96 14.38
CA ILE A 21 0.72 25.15 15.54
C ILE A 21 1.72 24.00 15.78
N ALA A 22 2.14 23.30 14.72
CA ALA A 22 3.09 22.19 14.83
C ALA A 22 4.49 22.59 15.34
N LYS A 23 4.87 23.88 15.21
CA LYS A 23 6.17 24.39 15.70
C LYS A 23 6.11 24.86 17.14
N GLU A 24 4.92 25.14 17.67
CA GLU A 24 4.76 25.62 19.04
C GLU A 24 4.77 24.43 20.03
N ARG A 25 5.69 24.48 20.99
CA ARG A 25 5.83 23.42 22.01
C ARG A 25 4.94 23.74 23.20
N LEU A 26 4.08 22.80 23.56
CA LEU A 26 3.19 22.89 24.73
C LEU A 26 3.65 21.90 25.80
N GLN A 27 3.39 22.25 27.07
CA GLN A 27 3.66 21.34 28.17
C GLN A 27 2.63 20.22 28.19
N ALA A 28 3.10 18.99 28.36
CA ALA A 28 2.25 17.81 28.43
C ALA A 28 2.81 16.81 29.43
N TYR A 29 1.92 16.01 30.03
CA TYR A 29 2.30 14.91 30.91
C TYR A 29 1.42 13.68 30.64
N PHE A 30 1.99 12.50 30.89
CA PHE A 30 1.26 11.24 30.77
C PHE A 30 0.47 10.95 32.04
N VAL A 31 -0.73 10.42 31.88
CA VAL A 31 -1.51 9.81 32.96
C VAL A 31 -1.35 8.30 32.85
N ALA A 32 -0.77 7.70 33.90
CA ALA A 32 -0.57 6.27 34.01
C ALA A 32 -1.81 5.61 34.63
N PRO A 33 -2.34 4.50 34.08
CA PRO A 33 -3.37 3.73 34.76
C PRO A 33 -2.83 3.11 36.05
N PRO A 34 -3.68 2.86 37.07
CA PRO A 34 -3.25 2.17 38.29
C PRO A 34 -2.86 0.71 37.98
N GLY A 35 -1.57 0.39 38.10
CA GLY A 35 -1.02 -0.97 37.90
C GLY A 35 0.23 -1.00 37.01
N GLU A 36 0.77 -2.20 36.73
CA GLU A 36 1.79 -2.38 35.70
C GLU A 36 1.17 -2.07 34.33
N ILE A 37 1.79 -1.17 33.57
CA ILE A 37 1.35 -0.79 32.22
C ILE A 37 1.85 -1.87 31.24
N PRO A 38 0.96 -2.64 30.59
CA PRO A 38 1.38 -3.56 29.54
C PRO A 38 1.98 -2.77 28.38
N GLU A 39 3.14 -3.21 27.86
CA GLU A 39 3.76 -2.62 26.68
C GLU A 39 2.74 -2.54 25.52
N GLY A 40 2.55 -1.36 24.92
CA GLY A 40 1.61 -1.13 23.81
C GLY A 40 0.24 -0.59 24.18
N SER A 41 -0.04 -0.38 25.47
CA SER A 41 -1.25 0.31 25.92
C SER A 41 -1.23 1.78 25.46
N GLY A 42 -2.31 2.24 24.81
CA GLY A 42 -2.46 3.67 24.50
C GLY A 42 -2.54 4.47 25.80
N LEU A 43 -1.63 5.43 25.98
CA LEU A 43 -1.56 6.27 27.16
C LEU A 43 -2.43 7.52 26.97
N TYR A 44 -2.88 8.10 28.07
CA TYR A 44 -3.47 9.43 28.06
C TYR A 44 -2.36 10.46 28.22
N LEU A 45 -2.30 11.42 27.30
CA LEU A 45 -1.42 12.58 27.34
C LEU A 45 -2.30 13.81 27.56
N VAL A 46 -2.09 14.48 28.69
CA VAL A 46 -2.78 15.74 29.00
C VAL A 46 -1.87 16.89 28.57
N VAL A 47 -2.37 17.74 27.68
CA VAL A 47 -1.65 18.89 27.14
C VAL A 47 -2.23 20.16 27.75
N SER A 48 -1.37 20.97 28.38
CA SER A 48 -1.75 22.29 28.90
C SER A 48 -1.73 23.29 27.76
N VAL A 49 -2.89 23.89 27.48
CA VAL A 49 -3.10 24.83 26.38
C VAL A 49 -3.36 26.22 26.98
N PRO A 50 -2.36 27.12 26.99
CA PRO A 50 -2.54 28.46 27.54
C PRO A 50 -3.70 29.20 26.86
N LYS A 51 -4.45 30.00 27.62
CA LYS A 51 -5.60 30.77 27.08
C LYS A 51 -5.21 31.62 25.87
N ALA A 52 -4.07 32.30 25.93
CA ALA A 52 -3.53 33.11 24.84
C ALA A 52 -3.20 32.29 23.58
N TRP A 53 -2.77 31.03 23.74
CA TRP A 53 -2.55 30.11 22.62
C TRP A 53 -3.89 29.75 21.97
N ARG A 54 -4.86 29.39 22.81
CA ARG A 54 -6.21 28.99 22.36
C ARG A 54 -6.88 30.13 21.61
N GLU A 55 -6.84 31.35 22.14
CA GLU A 55 -7.41 32.53 21.49
C GLU A 55 -6.72 32.85 20.15
N ARG A 56 -5.40 32.65 20.05
CA ARG A 56 -4.64 32.89 18.81
C ARG A 56 -5.03 31.93 17.69
N HIS A 57 -5.23 30.65 17.99
CA HIS A 57 -5.44 29.61 16.99
C HIS A 57 -6.86 29.06 16.92
N GLU A 58 -7.82 29.60 17.68
CA GLU A 58 -9.14 29.01 17.90
C GLU A 58 -9.87 28.64 16.59
N LEU A 59 -9.91 29.57 15.64
CA LEU A 59 -10.64 29.39 14.37
C LEU A 59 -10.01 28.28 13.51
N ALA A 60 -8.68 28.23 13.44
CA ALA A 60 -7.95 27.20 12.71
C ALA A 60 -8.04 25.85 13.41
N TRP A 61 -7.85 25.84 14.73
CA TRP A 61 -7.93 24.65 15.57
C TRP A 61 -9.28 23.97 15.47
N ARG A 62 -10.40 24.71 15.60
CA ARG A 62 -11.76 24.17 15.45
C ARG A 62 -11.97 23.46 14.11
N ARG A 63 -11.40 24.00 13.03
CA ARG A 63 -11.49 23.38 11.70
C ARG A 63 -10.61 22.15 11.55
N LEU A 64 -9.38 22.20 12.08
CA LEU A 64 -8.46 21.07 12.05
C LEU A 64 -9.02 19.87 12.81
N ILE A 65 -9.76 20.09 13.90
CA ILE A 65 -10.29 19.01 14.74
C ILE A 65 -11.71 18.57 14.37
N MET A 66 -12.40 19.26 13.45
CA MET A 66 -13.83 19.06 13.14
C MET A 66 -14.19 17.63 12.69
N SER A 67 -13.23 16.90 12.14
CA SER A 67 -13.40 15.51 11.69
C SER A 67 -12.77 14.48 12.63
N ASN A 68 -12.39 14.88 13.85
CA ASN A 68 -11.65 14.07 14.83
C ASN A 68 -10.49 13.27 14.19
N PRO A 69 -9.55 13.93 13.50
CA PRO A 69 -8.46 13.25 12.81
C PRO A 69 -7.43 12.69 13.79
N LEU A 70 -6.68 11.69 13.34
CA LEU A 70 -5.45 11.28 14.04
C LEU A 70 -4.39 12.37 13.87
N LEU A 71 -3.82 12.79 14.99
CA LEU A 71 -2.75 13.78 15.06
C LEU A 71 -1.40 13.08 15.14
N LYS A 72 -0.38 13.67 14.51
CA LYS A 72 1.01 13.35 14.80
C LYS A 72 1.42 14.18 16.02
N VAL A 73 1.91 13.51 17.06
CA VAL A 73 2.35 14.12 18.31
C VAL A 73 3.86 13.94 18.42
N GLU A 74 4.58 15.04 18.55
CA GLU A 74 6.04 15.05 18.72
C GLU A 74 6.36 15.34 20.19
N ILE A 75 6.91 14.36 20.89
CA ILE A 75 7.21 14.46 22.32
C ILE A 75 8.69 14.72 22.49
N HIS A 76 9.02 15.89 23.03
CA HIS A 76 10.38 16.31 23.35
C HIS A 76 10.66 16.08 24.84
N ASN A 77 11.84 15.55 25.16
CA ASN A 77 12.27 15.39 26.56
C ASN A 77 12.69 16.75 27.15
N ILE A 78 12.28 17.02 28.39
CA ILE A 78 12.65 18.24 29.12
C ILE A 78 14.12 18.23 29.59
N VAL A 79 14.76 17.06 29.64
CA VAL A 79 16.07 16.84 30.30
C VAL A 79 17.20 16.41 29.33
N GLY A 80 16.97 16.48 28.01
CA GLY A 80 17.99 16.16 26.99
C GLY A 80 18.64 17.42 26.40
N PRO A 81 19.84 17.32 25.78
CA PRO A 81 20.33 18.40 24.92
C PRO A 81 19.26 18.73 23.85
N GLU A 82 19.15 20.01 23.46
CA GLU A 82 18.09 20.52 22.58
C GLU A 82 17.96 19.77 21.23
N ASP A 83 18.98 18.97 20.87
CA ASP A 83 19.10 18.15 19.64
C ASP A 83 18.60 16.69 19.75
N SER A 84 17.98 16.25 20.85
CA SER A 84 17.41 14.89 20.90
C SER A 84 16.19 14.79 19.96
N GLU A 85 16.21 13.85 18.99
CA GLU A 85 15.08 13.59 18.09
C GLU A 85 13.78 13.37 18.89
N PRO A 86 12.65 14.02 18.52
CA PRO A 86 11.40 13.84 19.23
C PRO A 86 10.88 12.41 19.08
N ALA A 87 10.31 11.88 20.17
CA ALA A 87 9.56 10.63 20.07
C ALA A 87 8.26 10.90 19.28
N LEU A 88 8.03 10.12 18.24
CA LEU A 88 6.86 10.27 17.37
C LEU A 88 5.70 9.38 17.83
N TRP A 89 4.57 10.00 18.11
CA TRP A 89 3.35 9.36 18.60
C TRP A 89 2.18 9.67 17.66
N LEU A 90 1.21 8.78 17.62
CA LEU A 90 -0.10 9.03 17.04
C LEU A 90 -1.06 9.34 18.18
N GLY A 91 -1.71 10.49 18.10
CA GLY A 91 -2.68 10.96 19.08
C GLY A 91 -4.08 11.05 18.49
N LYS A 92 -5.09 10.86 19.33
CA LYS A 92 -6.49 11.19 19.04
C LYS A 92 -6.99 12.13 20.13
N ILE A 93 -7.65 13.22 19.74
CA ILE A 93 -8.31 14.10 20.71
C ILE A 93 -9.52 13.38 21.29
N MET A 94 -9.60 13.38 22.62
CA MET A 94 -10.72 12.82 23.36
C MET A 94 -11.71 13.93 23.71
N GLU A 95 -13.00 13.69 23.51
CA GLU A 95 -14.04 14.65 23.88
C GLU A 95 -14.32 14.59 25.38
N ARG A 96 -14.67 15.72 25.99
CA ARG A 96 -14.96 15.81 27.44
C ARG A 96 -16.14 14.96 27.90
N SER A 97 -16.99 14.50 26.99
CA SER A 97 -18.13 13.62 27.31
C SER A 97 -17.72 12.15 27.51
N ASP A 98 -16.51 11.78 27.10
CA ASP A 98 -16.00 10.43 27.26
C ASP A 98 -15.42 10.29 28.69
N SER A 99 -16.24 9.85 29.65
CA SER A 99 -15.77 9.57 31.01
C SER A 99 -14.82 8.36 31.00
N PHE A 100 -13.55 8.56 31.34
CA PHE A 100 -12.55 7.50 31.47
C PHE A 100 -12.20 7.30 32.95
N PRO A 101 -12.42 6.11 33.52
CA PRO A 101 -12.11 5.82 34.94
C PRO A 101 -10.67 6.16 35.35
N GLU A 102 -9.74 6.10 34.41
CA GLU A 102 -8.31 6.39 34.61
C GLU A 102 -8.00 7.90 34.76
N LEU A 103 -8.93 8.77 34.34
CA LEU A 103 -8.84 10.22 34.49
C LEU A 103 -9.66 10.75 35.67
N ASP A 104 -10.45 9.90 36.35
CA ASP A 104 -11.31 10.31 37.48
C ASP A 104 -10.51 10.84 38.69
N SER A 105 -9.23 10.45 38.81
CA SER A 105 -8.30 10.99 39.82
C SER A 105 -7.66 12.33 39.43
N HIS A 106 -7.91 12.83 38.22
CA HIS A 106 -7.33 14.06 37.69
C HIS A 106 -8.40 15.12 37.43
N LEU A 107 -8.30 16.26 38.13
CA LEU A 107 -9.14 17.43 37.88
C LEU A 107 -8.67 18.12 36.59
N ILE A 108 -9.25 17.73 35.45
CA ILE A 108 -8.93 18.33 34.15
C ILE A 108 -9.40 19.80 34.14
N GLY A 109 -8.47 20.73 33.97
CA GLY A 109 -8.76 22.17 33.92
C GLY A 109 -9.38 22.63 32.59
N ASP A 110 -10.03 23.80 32.58
CA ASP A 110 -10.63 24.42 31.36
C ASP A 110 -9.66 24.68 30.20
N ASN A 111 -8.37 24.70 30.52
CA ASN A 111 -7.28 24.96 29.59
C ASN A 111 -6.51 23.69 29.18
N GLU A 112 -7.03 22.49 29.47
CA GLU A 112 -6.37 21.23 29.12
C GLU A 112 -7.05 20.53 27.95
N VAL A 113 -6.25 19.85 27.12
CA VAL A 113 -6.69 18.97 26.04
C VAL A 113 -6.17 17.57 26.32
N VAL A 114 -7.07 16.59 26.29
CA VAL A 114 -6.72 15.18 26.51
C VAL A 114 -6.54 14.50 25.16
N LEU A 115 -5.37 13.89 24.99
CA LEU A 115 -5.04 13.06 23.83
C LEU A 115 -4.89 11.61 24.28
N ARG A 116 -5.54 10.68 23.58
CA ARG A 116 -5.16 9.27 23.66
C ARG A 116 -4.03 9.03 22.67
N VAL A 117 -2.85 8.72 23.16
CA VAL A 117 -1.62 8.60 22.37
C VAL A 117 -1.07 7.19 22.40
N ARG A 118 -0.47 6.77 21.28
CA ARG A 118 0.35 5.56 21.20
C ARG A 118 1.61 5.87 20.43
N ALA A 119 2.69 5.13 20.68
CA ALA A 119 3.87 5.19 19.84
C ALA A 119 3.42 5.01 18.38
N ALA A 120 3.80 5.94 17.51
CA ALA A 120 3.47 5.84 16.10
C ALA A 120 4.07 4.53 15.56
N VAL A 121 3.48 3.97 14.50
CA VAL A 121 4.16 2.94 13.72
C VAL A 121 5.53 3.49 13.33
N ASP A 122 6.56 2.97 13.97
CA ASP A 122 7.93 3.33 13.67
C ASP A 122 8.26 2.65 12.32
N PRO A 123 8.82 3.37 11.33
CA PRO A 123 9.59 2.77 10.26
C PRO A 123 10.48 1.60 10.74
N LYS A 124 10.93 1.61 12.02
CA LYS A 124 11.59 0.45 12.65
C LYS A 124 10.90 -0.89 12.43
N CYS A 125 9.58 -1.05 12.54
CA CYS A 125 8.97 -2.38 12.35
C CYS A 125 9.14 -2.90 10.92
N ILE A 126 9.06 -2.00 9.93
CA ILE A 126 9.31 -2.32 8.51
C ILE A 126 10.79 -2.62 8.29
N LEU A 127 11.67 -1.80 8.89
CA LEU A 127 13.13 -1.96 8.81
C LEU A 127 13.64 -3.21 9.56
N GLU A 128 12.99 -3.60 10.65
CA GLU A 128 13.28 -4.81 11.43
C GLU A 128 12.96 -6.07 10.63
N GLU A 129 11.84 -6.08 9.91
CA GLU A 129 11.47 -7.19 9.03
C GLU A 129 12.33 -7.27 7.77
N ALA A 130 12.90 -6.15 7.32
CA ALA A 130 13.86 -6.14 6.22
C ALA A 130 15.17 -6.88 6.58
N LYS A 131 15.42 -7.22 7.86
CA LYS A 131 16.64 -7.88 8.39
C LYS A 131 17.95 -7.23 7.89
N TYR A 132 17.91 -5.96 7.52
CA TYR A 132 19.07 -5.28 6.97
C TYR A 132 20.00 -4.79 8.07
N ILE A 133 21.31 -4.92 7.82
CA ILE A 133 22.38 -4.69 8.78
C ILE A 133 22.50 -3.20 9.14
N ASP A 134 22.16 -2.30 8.23
CA ASP A 134 22.32 -0.85 8.40
C ASP A 134 20.99 -0.08 8.22
N ARG A 135 20.12 -0.24 9.23
CA ARG A 135 18.76 0.29 9.27
C ARG A 135 18.71 1.81 9.28
N ASN A 136 19.67 2.44 9.96
CA ASN A 136 19.73 3.90 10.09
C ASN A 136 20.07 4.54 8.75
N ARG A 137 21.07 3.99 8.04
CA ARG A 137 21.42 4.45 6.69
C ARG A 137 20.26 4.29 5.72
N PHE A 138 19.49 3.19 5.82
CA PHE A 138 18.32 3.03 4.95
C PHE A 138 17.18 3.98 5.33
N ARG A 139 16.91 4.21 6.62
CA ARG A 139 15.94 5.22 7.07
C ARG A 139 16.29 6.61 6.55
N GLU A 140 17.55 7.01 6.73
CA GLU A 140 18.08 8.29 6.28
C GLU A 140 18.02 8.42 4.75
N TYR A 141 18.28 7.33 4.03
CA TYR A 141 18.12 7.31 2.58
C TYR A 141 16.67 7.58 2.16
N LEU A 142 15.69 6.89 2.77
CA LEU A 142 14.27 7.07 2.48
C LEU A 142 13.78 8.50 2.77
N THR A 143 14.32 9.17 3.79
CA THR A 143 13.94 10.55 4.12
C THR A 143 14.52 11.59 3.16
N HIS A 144 15.60 11.27 2.44
CA HIS A 144 16.32 12.20 1.57
C HIS A 144 16.23 11.84 0.07
N CYS A 145 15.29 10.97 -0.35
CA CYS A 145 15.12 10.63 -1.76
C CYS A 145 14.84 11.87 -2.62
N ALA A 146 15.85 12.29 -3.41
CA ALA A 146 15.77 13.41 -4.32
C ALA A 146 14.70 13.18 -5.39
N PHE A 147 13.92 14.21 -5.71
CA PHE A 147 12.82 14.14 -6.70
C PHE A 147 11.78 13.04 -6.45
N LYS A 148 11.74 12.48 -5.23
CA LYS A 148 10.94 11.30 -4.88
C LYS A 148 11.27 10.07 -5.75
N ILE A 149 12.53 9.99 -6.23
CA ILE A 149 13.09 8.84 -6.93
C ILE A 149 14.04 8.13 -5.97
N GLY A 150 13.70 6.88 -5.63
CA GLY A 150 14.55 5.96 -4.89
C GLY A 150 15.15 4.92 -5.82
N ILE A 151 16.41 4.56 -5.58
CA ILE A 151 17.16 3.55 -6.31
C ILE A 151 17.86 2.65 -5.30
N VAL A 152 17.57 1.35 -5.34
CA VAL A 152 18.25 0.32 -4.55
C VAL A 152 18.97 -0.61 -5.51
N ILE A 153 20.28 -0.78 -5.31
CA ILE A 153 21.09 -1.70 -6.12
C ILE A 153 21.74 -2.78 -5.27
N GLY A 154 21.87 -3.95 -5.86
CA GLY A 154 22.65 -5.04 -5.30
C GLY A 154 22.82 -6.18 -6.29
N GLU A 155 23.89 -6.94 -6.10
CA GLU A 155 24.17 -8.16 -6.88
C GLU A 155 23.07 -9.22 -6.67
N PRO A 156 23.01 -10.28 -7.50
CA PRO A 156 22.04 -11.35 -7.32
C PRO A 156 22.13 -11.95 -5.90
N ARG A 157 20.97 -12.21 -5.29
CA ARG A 157 20.84 -12.76 -3.92
C ARG A 157 21.32 -11.84 -2.78
N SER A 158 21.66 -10.58 -3.05
CA SER A 158 21.97 -9.55 -2.02
C SER A 158 20.81 -9.21 -1.08
N GLY A 159 19.59 -9.64 -1.39
CA GLY A 159 18.39 -9.25 -0.65
C GLY A 159 17.67 -8.01 -1.22
N LYS A 160 18.05 -7.54 -2.42
CA LYS A 160 17.44 -6.41 -3.14
C LYS A 160 15.91 -6.40 -3.12
N THR A 161 15.25 -7.49 -3.50
CA THR A 161 13.78 -7.64 -3.45
C THR A 161 13.20 -7.47 -2.03
N THR A 162 13.94 -7.88 -0.99
CA THR A 162 13.48 -7.70 0.41
C THR A 162 13.50 -6.23 0.81
N ILE A 163 14.54 -5.49 0.42
CA ILE A 163 14.63 -4.06 0.69
C ILE A 163 13.69 -3.27 -0.21
N GLY A 164 13.49 -3.70 -1.46
CA GLY A 164 12.45 -3.18 -2.33
C GLY A 164 11.05 -3.32 -1.73
N ALA A 165 10.74 -4.48 -1.13
CA ALA A 165 9.48 -4.68 -0.43
C ALA A 165 9.35 -3.74 0.80
N ALA A 166 10.43 -3.53 1.55
CA ALA A 166 10.44 -2.59 2.66
C ALA A 166 10.27 -1.13 2.20
N ALA A 167 10.89 -0.74 1.07
CA ALA A 167 10.70 0.56 0.44
C ALA A 167 9.25 0.76 0.01
N ALA A 168 8.64 -0.23 -0.64
CA ALA A 168 7.25 -0.20 -1.06
C ALA A 168 6.28 -0.10 0.13
N LEU A 169 6.50 -0.86 1.20
CA LEU A 169 5.71 -0.75 2.45
C LEU A 169 5.86 0.63 3.10
N SER A 170 7.06 1.20 3.09
CA SER A 170 7.30 2.55 3.62
C SER A 170 6.64 3.62 2.75
N MET A 171 6.67 3.42 1.43
CA MET A 171 6.02 4.30 0.47
C MET A 171 4.50 4.25 0.61
N GLU A 172 3.91 3.07 0.74
CA GLU A 172 2.46 2.89 0.96
C GLU A 172 2.00 3.57 2.24
N ALA A 173 2.73 3.36 3.34
CA ALA A 173 2.41 3.98 4.63
C ALA A 173 2.42 5.51 4.57
N LYS A 174 3.19 6.11 3.64
CA LYS A 174 3.31 7.56 3.50
C LYS A 174 2.39 8.14 2.42
N LEU A 175 2.17 7.43 1.32
CA LEU A 175 1.54 7.97 0.11
C LEU A 175 0.16 7.35 -0.16
N GLY A 176 -0.13 6.16 0.34
CA GLY A 176 -1.33 5.38 0.00
C GLY A 176 -1.05 4.34 -1.09
N GLN A 177 -2.02 4.09 -1.97
CA GLN A 177 -2.00 2.95 -2.89
C GLN A 177 -0.83 3.01 -3.88
N ILE A 178 -0.09 1.91 -4.02
CA ILE A 178 1.14 1.82 -4.79
C ILE A 178 0.96 0.87 -5.98
N LEU A 179 1.41 1.32 -7.16
CA LEU A 179 1.54 0.46 -8.32
C LEU A 179 2.90 -0.25 -8.26
N CYS A 180 2.94 -1.53 -8.55
CA CYS A 180 4.16 -2.33 -8.57
C CYS A 180 4.32 -3.03 -9.92
N SER A 181 5.55 -3.20 -10.38
CA SER A 181 5.83 -3.93 -11.61
C SER A 181 7.22 -4.56 -11.60
N GLY A 182 7.53 -5.31 -12.66
CA GLY A 182 8.81 -5.98 -12.91
C GLY A 182 8.89 -6.43 -14.37
N PRO A 183 10.09 -6.86 -14.83
CA PRO A 183 10.34 -7.21 -16.23
C PRO A 183 9.65 -8.49 -16.73
N SER A 184 9.11 -9.31 -15.83
CA SER A 184 8.49 -10.59 -16.18
C SER A 184 7.41 -10.96 -15.16
N HIS A 185 6.50 -11.86 -15.52
CA HIS A 185 5.56 -12.41 -14.53
C HIS A 185 6.30 -13.07 -13.36
N ALA A 186 7.42 -13.78 -13.58
CA ALA A 186 8.18 -14.43 -12.51
C ALA A 186 8.74 -13.43 -11.47
N SER A 187 9.24 -12.27 -11.91
CA SER A 187 9.73 -11.24 -10.98
C SER A 187 8.57 -10.58 -10.22
N ILE A 188 7.44 -10.33 -10.87
CA ILE A 188 6.23 -9.80 -10.22
C ILE A 188 5.69 -10.76 -9.16
N ASP A 189 5.69 -12.06 -9.45
CA ASP A 189 5.27 -13.10 -8.52
C ASP A 189 6.11 -13.11 -7.25
N LEU A 190 7.44 -13.06 -7.44
CA LEU A 190 8.41 -13.04 -6.36
C LEU A 190 8.23 -11.77 -5.53
N PHE A 191 8.10 -10.61 -6.17
CA PHE A 191 7.94 -9.33 -5.50
C PHE A 191 6.64 -9.24 -4.72
N ALA A 192 5.49 -9.56 -5.34
CA ALA A 192 4.18 -9.57 -4.69
C ALA A 192 4.11 -10.56 -3.52
N SER A 193 4.67 -11.76 -3.69
CA SER A 193 4.81 -12.75 -2.61
C SER A 193 5.65 -12.20 -1.46
N ARG A 194 6.76 -11.52 -1.76
CA ARG A 194 7.63 -10.89 -0.76
C ARG A 194 6.92 -9.76 -0.02
N LEU A 195 6.19 -8.91 -0.73
CA LEU A 195 5.37 -7.82 -0.18
C LEU A 195 4.31 -8.36 0.78
N ASP A 196 3.51 -9.35 0.37
CA ASP A 196 2.48 -9.95 1.21
C ASP A 196 3.10 -10.60 2.47
N THR A 197 4.14 -11.40 2.29
CA THR A 197 4.81 -12.09 3.41
C THR A 197 5.39 -11.10 4.42
N ARG A 198 6.09 -10.06 3.95
CA ARG A 198 6.70 -9.05 4.82
C ARG A 198 5.67 -8.11 5.43
N GLY A 199 4.66 -7.69 4.67
CA GLY A 199 3.56 -6.90 5.19
C GLY A 199 2.81 -7.61 6.31
N ARG A 200 2.57 -8.93 6.16
CA ARG A 200 2.02 -9.78 7.23
C ARG A 200 2.95 -9.90 8.42
N ALA A 201 4.25 -10.10 8.21
CA ALA A 201 5.22 -10.17 9.30
C ALA A 201 5.28 -8.85 10.10
N VAL A 202 5.24 -7.69 9.42
CA VAL A 202 5.15 -6.37 10.05
C VAL A 202 3.87 -6.23 10.86
N ALA A 203 2.72 -6.64 10.30
CA ALA A 203 1.45 -6.62 11.03
C ALA A 203 1.45 -7.57 12.24
N ALA A 204 1.98 -8.79 12.08
CA ALA A 204 2.10 -9.77 13.15
C ALA A 204 2.98 -9.26 14.29
N ARG A 205 4.15 -8.67 13.97
CA ARG A 205 5.05 -8.04 14.94
C ARG A 205 4.37 -6.91 15.69
N TYR A 206 3.57 -6.10 15.01
CA TYR A 206 2.78 -5.04 15.65
C TYR A 206 1.68 -5.61 16.55
N ASN A 207 1.07 -6.72 16.14
CA ASN A 207 -0.07 -7.32 16.81
C ASN A 207 0.31 -8.31 17.92
N THR A 208 1.59 -8.56 18.20
CA THR A 208 2.04 -9.50 19.24
C THR A 208 1.49 -9.16 20.61
N ILE A 209 1.36 -7.86 20.89
CA ILE A 209 0.88 -7.31 22.17
C ILE A 209 -0.61 -6.97 22.18
N LEU A 210 -1.31 -7.17 21.05
CA LEU A 210 -2.72 -6.86 20.91
C LEU A 210 -3.53 -8.17 20.87
N PRO A 211 -4.62 -8.30 21.64
CA PRO A 211 -5.48 -9.48 21.55
C PRO A 211 -6.22 -9.50 20.21
N ALA A 212 -6.70 -10.68 19.81
CA ALA A 212 -7.49 -10.83 18.58
C ALA A 212 -8.75 -9.96 18.63
N GLY A 213 -9.10 -9.32 17.51
CA GLY A 213 -10.28 -8.46 17.41
C GLY A 213 -10.10 -7.03 17.94
N HIS A 214 -8.99 -6.69 18.59
CA HIS A 214 -8.74 -5.33 19.08
C HIS A 214 -8.79 -4.30 17.92
N PRO A 215 -9.47 -3.14 18.07
CA PRO A 215 -9.68 -2.18 16.98
C PRO A 215 -8.37 -1.64 16.41
N ASP A 216 -7.36 -1.52 17.26
CA ASP A 216 -6.04 -0.98 16.90
C ASP A 216 -5.08 -2.00 16.25
N ARG A 217 -5.50 -3.26 16.08
CA ARG A 217 -4.69 -4.26 15.37
C ARG A 217 -4.38 -3.77 13.97
N ARG A 218 -3.11 -3.92 13.59
CA ARG A 218 -2.69 -3.67 12.22
C ARG A 218 -3.26 -4.75 11.31
N ARG A 219 -3.82 -4.30 10.20
CA ARG A 219 -4.44 -5.17 9.19
C ARG A 219 -3.43 -5.51 8.10
N HIS A 220 -3.62 -6.66 7.48
CA HIS A 220 -2.86 -7.08 6.32
C HIS A 220 -3.14 -6.15 5.14
N HIS A 221 -2.08 -5.78 4.43
CA HIS A 221 -2.19 -5.04 3.17
C HIS A 221 -2.87 -5.93 2.12
N LEU A 222 -3.69 -5.33 1.26
CA LEU A 222 -4.27 -6.00 0.10
C LEU A 222 -3.30 -5.91 -1.07
N VAL A 223 -2.52 -6.96 -1.27
CA VAL A 223 -1.65 -7.14 -2.44
C VAL A 223 -2.42 -7.90 -3.52
N ILE A 224 -2.61 -7.28 -4.68
CA ILE A 224 -3.27 -7.88 -5.84
C ILE A 224 -2.27 -7.98 -6.98
N ARG A 225 -2.07 -9.19 -7.49
CA ARG A 225 -1.45 -9.43 -8.79
C ARG A 225 -2.54 -9.37 -9.84
N MET A 226 -2.48 -8.37 -10.70
CA MET A 226 -3.47 -8.19 -11.75
C MET A 226 -2.92 -8.75 -13.06
N TYR A 227 -3.64 -9.73 -13.58
CA TYR A 227 -3.47 -10.23 -14.94
C TYR A 227 -4.46 -9.56 -15.89
N ALA A 228 -4.38 -9.88 -17.18
CA ALA A 228 -5.43 -9.53 -18.13
C ALA A 228 -6.82 -9.88 -17.57
N GLN A 229 -7.78 -8.96 -17.72
CA GLN A 229 -9.13 -9.12 -17.15
C GLN A 229 -9.82 -10.42 -17.62
N GLY A 230 -9.56 -10.82 -18.87
CA GLY A 230 -10.06 -12.08 -19.43
C GLY A 230 -9.53 -13.31 -18.69
N ASP A 231 -8.25 -13.35 -18.37
CA ASP A 231 -7.62 -14.45 -17.63
C ASP A 231 -8.18 -14.55 -16.21
N GLU A 232 -8.37 -13.42 -15.52
CA GLU A 232 -8.97 -13.39 -14.18
C GLU A 232 -10.43 -13.87 -14.19
N LEU A 233 -11.23 -13.42 -15.17
CA LEU A 233 -12.61 -13.85 -15.32
C LEU A 233 -12.71 -15.35 -15.65
N MET A 234 -11.85 -15.82 -16.56
CA MET A 234 -11.76 -17.23 -16.92
C MET A 234 -11.37 -18.09 -15.71
N ALA A 235 -10.40 -17.65 -14.91
CA ALA A 235 -10.03 -18.32 -13.67
C ALA A 235 -11.20 -18.43 -12.68
N ILE A 236 -11.95 -17.35 -12.49
CA ILE A 236 -13.15 -17.36 -11.63
C ILE A 236 -14.17 -18.36 -12.17
N ALA A 237 -14.48 -18.31 -13.47
CA ALA A 237 -15.44 -19.21 -14.09
C ALA A 237 -15.05 -20.69 -13.92
N GLN A 238 -13.78 -21.03 -14.18
CA GLN A 238 -13.27 -22.39 -14.03
C GLN A 238 -13.34 -22.88 -12.58
N LEU A 239 -12.98 -22.04 -11.61
CA LEU A 239 -12.97 -22.40 -10.19
C LEU A 239 -14.37 -22.44 -9.56
N LEU A 240 -15.32 -21.66 -10.09
CA LEU A 240 -16.72 -21.77 -9.71
C LEU A 240 -17.38 -23.02 -10.31
N ASN A 241 -16.92 -23.49 -11.47
CA ASN A 241 -17.36 -24.75 -12.07
C ASN A 241 -16.74 -25.99 -11.40
N ASN A 242 -15.44 -25.93 -11.09
CA ASN A 242 -14.71 -26.97 -10.39
C ASN A 242 -13.71 -26.37 -9.40
N PRO A 243 -14.04 -26.36 -8.08
CA PRO A 243 -13.16 -25.78 -7.05
C PRO A 243 -11.78 -26.44 -6.92
N GLN A 244 -11.60 -27.67 -7.42
CA GLN A 244 -10.31 -28.37 -7.39
C GLN A 244 -9.41 -28.03 -8.58
N ALA A 245 -9.91 -27.31 -9.59
CA ALA A 245 -9.17 -26.97 -10.79
C ALA A 245 -8.21 -25.78 -10.55
N VAL A 246 -7.47 -25.76 -9.44
CA VAL A 246 -6.59 -24.63 -9.06
C VAL A 246 -5.44 -24.41 -10.04
N ASP A 247 -4.94 -25.49 -10.64
CA ASP A 247 -3.88 -25.48 -11.65
C ASP A 247 -4.41 -25.56 -13.08
N TRP A 248 -5.69 -25.20 -13.32
CA TRP A 248 -6.29 -25.26 -14.66
C TRP A 248 -5.47 -24.52 -15.72
N ALA A 249 -4.87 -23.38 -15.34
CA ALA A 249 -4.03 -22.54 -16.19
C ALA A 249 -2.79 -23.29 -16.73
N GLN A 250 -2.25 -24.25 -15.99
CA GLN A 250 -1.11 -25.07 -16.40
C GLN A 250 -1.52 -26.24 -17.31
N ASN A 251 -2.81 -26.53 -17.41
CA ASN A 251 -3.37 -27.65 -18.16
C ASN A 251 -4.08 -27.21 -19.46
N MET A 252 -3.92 -25.95 -19.87
CA MET A 252 -4.43 -25.48 -21.15
C MET A 252 -3.64 -26.15 -22.29
N GLY A 253 -4.35 -26.82 -23.20
CA GLY A 253 -3.74 -27.55 -24.32
C GLY A 253 -3.07 -26.64 -25.36
N GLU A 254 -2.33 -27.24 -26.30
CA GLU A 254 -1.49 -26.58 -27.32
C GLU A 254 -2.19 -25.47 -28.16
N PHE A 255 -3.51 -25.42 -28.17
CA PHE A 255 -4.30 -24.46 -28.95
C PHE A 255 -4.64 -23.16 -28.20
N PHE A 256 -4.28 -23.04 -26.93
CA PHE A 256 -4.44 -21.81 -26.15
C PHE A 256 -3.08 -21.16 -25.91
N PRO A 257 -3.00 -19.81 -25.93
CA PRO A 257 -1.79 -19.12 -25.51
C PRO A 257 -1.42 -19.58 -24.09
N GLU A 258 -0.13 -19.88 -23.86
CA GLU A 258 0.36 -20.19 -22.51
C GLU A 258 -0.03 -19.03 -21.57
N THR A 259 -0.88 -19.31 -20.59
CA THR A 259 -1.26 -18.30 -19.59
C THR A 259 -0.26 -18.34 -18.44
N HIS A 260 0.29 -17.18 -18.09
CA HIS A 260 1.15 -17.01 -16.92
C HIS A 260 0.35 -16.80 -15.62
N TRP A 261 -0.97 -16.99 -15.67
CA TRP A 261 -1.85 -16.81 -14.53
C TRP A 261 -1.51 -17.78 -13.40
N LYS A 262 -1.50 -17.27 -12.17
CA LYS A 262 -1.39 -18.07 -10.95
C LYS A 262 -2.37 -17.56 -9.91
N MET A 263 -2.94 -18.49 -9.15
CA MET A 263 -3.98 -18.18 -8.17
C MET A 263 -3.50 -17.26 -7.05
N ARG A 264 -2.33 -17.50 -6.47
CA ARG A 264 -1.94 -16.80 -5.23
C ARG A 264 -1.84 -15.28 -5.45
N LEU A 265 -2.65 -14.54 -4.68
CA LEU A 265 -2.80 -13.07 -4.68
C LEU A 265 -3.42 -12.48 -5.96
N SER A 266 -3.96 -13.29 -6.88
CA SER A 266 -4.65 -12.78 -8.07
C SER A 266 -5.96 -12.07 -7.73
N LEU A 267 -6.51 -11.31 -8.67
CA LEU A 267 -7.83 -10.69 -8.48
C LEU A 267 -8.93 -11.75 -8.35
N ALA A 268 -8.82 -12.85 -9.10
CA ALA A 268 -9.68 -14.01 -8.96
C ALA A 268 -9.62 -14.63 -7.55
N TYR A 269 -8.43 -14.78 -6.97
CA TYR A 269 -8.28 -15.30 -5.60
C TYR A 269 -9.04 -14.45 -4.58
N TRP A 270 -8.88 -13.13 -4.63
CA TRP A 270 -9.57 -12.22 -3.70
C TRP A 270 -11.08 -12.20 -3.94
N THR A 271 -11.51 -12.33 -5.19
CA THR A 271 -12.94 -12.43 -5.55
C THR A 271 -13.57 -13.69 -4.97
N LEU A 272 -12.92 -14.84 -5.16
CA LEU A 272 -13.37 -16.12 -4.61
C LEU A 272 -13.40 -16.10 -3.07
N ALA A 273 -12.41 -15.47 -2.43
CA ALA A 273 -12.35 -15.36 -0.97
C ALA A 273 -13.49 -14.49 -0.40
N ILE A 274 -13.83 -13.39 -1.08
CA ILE A 274 -14.98 -12.55 -0.71
C ILE A 274 -16.30 -13.29 -0.89
N LEU A 275 -16.44 -14.08 -1.95
CA LEU A 275 -17.64 -14.87 -2.21
C LEU A 275 -17.76 -16.10 -1.27
N ARG A 276 -16.73 -16.38 -0.47
CA ARG A 276 -16.62 -17.56 0.40
C ARG A 276 -16.65 -18.86 -0.42
N SER A 277 -15.90 -18.87 -1.52
CA SER A 277 -15.78 -20.04 -2.38
C SER A 277 -14.96 -21.14 -1.72
N ASN A 278 -15.34 -22.40 -1.96
CA ASN A 278 -14.61 -23.57 -1.47
C ASN A 278 -13.22 -23.73 -2.14
N ALA A 279 -12.94 -22.99 -3.21
CA ALA A 279 -11.66 -23.04 -3.92
C ALA A 279 -10.51 -22.35 -3.18
N VAL A 280 -10.81 -21.43 -2.24
CA VAL A 280 -9.78 -20.63 -1.53
C VAL A 280 -10.07 -20.54 -0.03
N PRO A 281 -9.05 -20.31 0.80
CA PRO A 281 -9.25 -20.05 2.22
C PRO A 281 -10.15 -18.84 2.48
N ALA A 282 -10.88 -18.87 3.59
CA ALA A 282 -11.66 -17.73 4.05
C ALA A 282 -10.77 -16.51 4.39
N LEU A 283 -11.38 -15.32 4.36
CA LEU A 283 -10.71 -14.09 4.75
C LEU A 283 -10.23 -14.14 6.20
N ASP A 284 -8.92 -13.95 6.37
CA ASP A 284 -8.25 -13.90 7.67
C ASP A 284 -8.82 -12.83 8.62
N ALA A 285 -8.70 -13.04 9.94
CA ALA A 285 -9.22 -12.13 10.96
C ALA A 285 -8.64 -10.70 10.85
N ASP A 286 -7.37 -10.58 10.45
CA ASP A 286 -6.67 -9.33 10.25
C ASP A 286 -6.66 -8.87 8.79
N CYS A 287 -7.54 -9.42 7.93
CA CYS A 287 -7.70 -8.93 6.57
C CYS A 287 -8.06 -7.44 6.54
N LYS A 288 -7.78 -6.78 5.40
CA LYS A 288 -8.17 -5.38 5.18
C LYS A 288 -9.68 -5.20 5.46
N PRO A 289 -10.09 -4.23 6.31
CA PRO A 289 -11.49 -4.11 6.75
C PRO A 289 -12.47 -3.93 5.58
N PHE A 290 -12.03 -3.24 4.53
CA PHE A 290 -12.86 -2.97 3.36
C PHE A 290 -13.27 -4.25 2.61
N LEU A 291 -12.48 -5.33 2.68
CA LEU A 291 -12.88 -6.62 2.11
C LEU A 291 -14.11 -7.19 2.85
N ARG A 292 -14.19 -7.03 4.18
CA ARG A 292 -15.37 -7.41 4.95
C ARG A 292 -16.55 -6.50 4.67
N THR A 293 -16.31 -5.20 4.48
CA THR A 293 -17.36 -4.26 4.05
C THR A 293 -17.95 -4.65 2.70
N ILE A 294 -17.10 -5.00 1.73
CA ILE A 294 -17.54 -5.52 0.43
C ILE A 294 -18.34 -6.81 0.62
N GLN A 295 -17.79 -7.78 1.36
CA GLN A 295 -18.46 -9.05 1.61
C GLN A 295 -19.86 -8.87 2.23
N ASN A 296 -19.99 -8.02 3.26
CA ASN A 296 -21.27 -7.69 3.89
C ASN A 296 -22.23 -6.97 2.92
N ALA A 297 -21.72 -6.06 2.08
CA ALA A 297 -22.52 -5.38 1.08
C ALA A 297 -23.08 -6.35 0.02
N LEU A 298 -22.27 -7.33 -0.42
CA LEU A 298 -22.72 -8.38 -1.33
C LEU A 298 -23.75 -9.30 -0.66
N ASP A 299 -23.64 -9.52 0.65
CA ASP A 299 -24.58 -10.37 1.37
C ASP A 299 -26.00 -9.82 1.38
N ASN A 300 -26.13 -8.49 1.40
CA ASN A 300 -27.39 -7.76 1.39
C ASN A 300 -27.95 -7.51 -0.02
N GLN A 301 -27.23 -7.88 -1.08
CA GLN A 301 -27.66 -7.63 -2.47
C GLN A 301 -28.28 -8.89 -3.09
N ALA A 302 -29.59 -8.82 -3.36
CA ALA A 302 -30.33 -9.92 -3.99
C ALA A 302 -29.77 -10.28 -5.37
N ILE A 303 -29.29 -9.31 -6.15
CA ILE A 303 -28.73 -9.55 -7.49
C ILE A 303 -27.45 -10.40 -7.47
N VAL A 304 -26.70 -10.40 -6.36
CA VAL A 304 -25.45 -11.17 -6.22
C VAL A 304 -25.70 -12.53 -5.56
N LEU A 305 -26.92 -12.81 -5.11
CA LEU A 305 -27.26 -14.08 -4.46
C LEU A 305 -26.88 -15.31 -5.31
N PRO A 306 -27.20 -15.37 -6.62
CA PRO A 306 -26.83 -16.53 -7.44
C PRO A 306 -25.30 -16.72 -7.53
N LEU A 307 -24.53 -15.62 -7.58
CA LEU A 307 -23.06 -15.68 -7.61
C LEU A 307 -22.50 -16.25 -6.30
N ARG A 308 -23.08 -15.88 -5.15
CA ARG A 308 -22.68 -16.43 -3.85
C ARG A 308 -23.05 -17.91 -3.73
N GLN A 309 -24.22 -18.30 -4.23
CA GLN A 309 -24.67 -19.69 -4.23
C GLN A 309 -23.75 -20.58 -5.05
N VAL A 310 -23.37 -20.17 -6.27
CA VAL A 310 -22.43 -20.97 -7.08
C VAL A 310 -21.05 -21.06 -6.44
N ALA A 311 -20.58 -19.97 -5.82
CA ALA A 311 -19.30 -19.98 -5.11
C ALA A 311 -19.25 -20.97 -3.95
N ARG A 312 -20.35 -21.11 -3.21
CA ARG A 312 -20.49 -22.06 -2.09
C ARG A 312 -20.78 -23.49 -2.54
N GLY A 313 -21.14 -23.69 -3.81
CA GLY A 313 -21.55 -24.98 -4.37
C GLY A 313 -23.03 -25.30 -4.19
N ASP A 314 -23.87 -24.32 -3.83
CA ASP A 314 -25.32 -24.50 -3.65
C ASP A 314 -26.06 -24.67 -4.99
N ILE A 315 -25.53 -24.07 -6.06
CA ILE A 315 -26.03 -24.21 -7.44
C ILE A 315 -24.85 -24.51 -8.38
N SER A 316 -25.14 -25.09 -9.55
CA SER A 316 -24.12 -25.36 -10.56
C SER A 316 -23.72 -24.10 -11.34
N TRP A 317 -22.54 -24.13 -11.95
CA TRP A 317 -22.10 -23.08 -12.87
C TRP A 317 -23.08 -22.85 -14.02
N ALA A 318 -23.63 -23.92 -14.60
CA ALA A 318 -24.64 -23.84 -15.65
C ALA A 318 -25.92 -23.09 -15.20
N GLN A 319 -26.39 -23.36 -13.98
CA GLN A 319 -27.53 -22.65 -13.38
C GLN A 319 -27.21 -21.17 -13.17
N TYR A 320 -26.00 -20.83 -12.72
CA TYR A 320 -25.58 -19.44 -12.56
C TYR A 320 -25.48 -18.70 -13.89
N THR A 321 -24.87 -19.31 -14.92
CA THR A 321 -24.73 -18.68 -16.25
C THR A 321 -26.07 -18.43 -16.95
N ALA A 322 -27.12 -19.17 -16.58
CA ALA A 322 -28.48 -18.93 -17.06
C ALA A 322 -29.14 -17.70 -16.42
N THR A 323 -28.55 -17.11 -15.37
CA THR A 323 -29.08 -15.90 -14.73
C THR A 323 -28.75 -14.64 -15.53
N PRO A 324 -29.63 -13.62 -15.54
CA PRO A 324 -29.34 -12.35 -16.20
C PRO A 324 -28.10 -11.68 -15.61
N ASN A 325 -27.24 -11.13 -16.49
CA ASN A 325 -26.04 -10.39 -16.10
C ASN A 325 -25.00 -11.18 -15.28
N ALA A 326 -24.96 -12.52 -15.39
CA ALA A 326 -23.99 -13.35 -14.66
C ALA A 326 -22.54 -12.81 -14.77
N ILE A 327 -22.04 -12.59 -15.99
CA ILE A 327 -20.68 -12.08 -16.21
C ILE A 327 -20.50 -10.64 -15.69
N PRO A 328 -21.34 -9.65 -16.05
CA PRO A 328 -21.23 -8.29 -15.51
C PRO A 328 -21.24 -8.20 -13.98
N ILE A 329 -21.93 -9.11 -13.29
CA ILE A 329 -21.94 -9.15 -11.82
C ILE A 329 -20.56 -9.55 -11.29
N ILE A 330 -19.89 -10.54 -11.90
CA ILE A 330 -18.52 -10.94 -11.52
C ILE A 330 -17.57 -9.75 -11.72
N GLU A 331 -17.61 -9.11 -12.89
CA GLU A 331 -16.74 -7.98 -13.23
C GLU A 331 -16.94 -6.81 -12.26
N ARG A 332 -18.19 -6.54 -11.85
CA ARG A 332 -18.49 -5.53 -10.84
C ARG A 332 -17.84 -5.85 -9.49
N VAL A 333 -17.90 -7.11 -9.05
CA VAL A 333 -17.25 -7.53 -7.79
C VAL A 333 -15.73 -7.39 -7.91
N MET A 334 -15.14 -7.86 -9.00
CA MET A 334 -13.71 -7.69 -9.29
C MET A 334 -13.28 -6.23 -9.21
N CYS A 335 -14.03 -5.32 -9.85
CA CYS A 335 -13.75 -3.89 -9.81
C CYS A 335 -13.85 -3.31 -8.39
N MET A 336 -14.85 -3.70 -7.60
CA MET A 336 -14.98 -3.25 -6.20
C MET A 336 -13.75 -3.64 -5.36
N ILE A 337 -13.21 -4.83 -5.58
CA ILE A 337 -12.04 -5.36 -4.86
C ILE A 337 -10.76 -4.68 -5.33
N MET A 338 -10.54 -4.60 -6.64
CA MET A 338 -9.34 -4.01 -7.24
C MET A 338 -9.12 -2.58 -6.76
N ARG A 339 -10.18 -1.78 -6.63
CA ARG A 339 -10.14 -0.40 -6.13
C ARG A 339 -9.58 -0.27 -4.70
N GLN A 340 -9.56 -1.35 -3.92
CA GLN A 340 -9.09 -1.36 -2.54
C GLN A 340 -7.64 -1.85 -2.40
N ALA A 341 -6.97 -2.20 -3.51
CA ALA A 341 -5.61 -2.69 -3.46
C ALA A 341 -4.68 -1.66 -2.83
N ASP A 342 -3.91 -2.07 -1.83
CA ASP A 342 -2.81 -1.28 -1.29
C ASP A 342 -1.62 -1.35 -2.25
N PHE A 343 -1.41 -2.53 -2.83
CA PHE A 343 -0.42 -2.79 -3.86
C PHE A 343 -1.08 -3.47 -5.05
N LEU A 344 -1.05 -2.82 -6.21
CA LEU A 344 -1.46 -3.42 -7.48
C LEU A 344 -0.19 -3.80 -8.26
N CYS A 345 0.07 -5.09 -8.40
CA CYS A 345 1.24 -5.63 -9.09
C CYS A 345 0.85 -6.04 -10.51
N VAL A 346 1.43 -5.40 -11.53
CA VAL A 346 1.05 -5.55 -12.94
C VAL A 346 2.25 -5.83 -13.83
N HIS A 347 2.06 -6.65 -14.86
CA HIS A 347 3.03 -6.80 -15.93
C HIS A 347 2.96 -5.57 -16.86
N PRO A 348 4.09 -5.09 -17.43
CA PRO A 348 4.08 -3.97 -18.36
C PRO A 348 3.08 -4.15 -19.52
N THR A 349 2.99 -5.35 -20.09
CA THR A 349 2.05 -5.68 -21.17
C THR A 349 0.57 -5.51 -20.77
N ASP A 350 0.24 -5.74 -19.50
CA ASP A 350 -1.13 -5.60 -18.99
C ASP A 350 -1.43 -4.16 -18.54
N ALA A 351 -0.41 -3.31 -18.40
CA ALA A 351 -0.54 -2.00 -17.77
C ALA A 351 -1.24 -0.96 -18.65
N GLU A 352 -1.26 -1.17 -19.96
CA GLU A 352 -1.95 -0.33 -20.94
C GLU A 352 -3.39 -0.76 -21.21
N ILE A 353 -3.79 -1.91 -20.65
CA ILE A 353 -5.11 -2.51 -20.89
C ILE A 353 -6.04 -2.21 -19.70
N CYS A 354 -7.27 -1.78 -20.00
CA CYS A 354 -8.28 -1.59 -18.97
C CYS A 354 -8.48 -2.89 -18.16
N PRO A 355 -8.60 -2.79 -16.82
CA PRO A 355 -8.85 -1.57 -16.04
C PRO A 355 -7.60 -0.91 -15.41
N VAL A 356 -6.38 -1.35 -15.73
CA VAL A 356 -5.15 -0.89 -15.06
C VAL A 356 -4.86 0.61 -15.26
N PRO A 357 -4.95 1.19 -16.48
CA PRO A 357 -4.76 2.63 -16.68
C PRO A 357 -5.71 3.48 -15.83
N THR A 358 -6.99 3.06 -15.75
CA THR A 358 -8.01 3.74 -14.94
C THR A 358 -7.67 3.67 -13.46
N TRP A 359 -7.24 2.51 -12.96
CA TRP A 359 -6.82 2.38 -11.57
C TRP A 359 -5.60 3.25 -11.27
N LYS A 360 -4.59 3.22 -12.14
CA LYS A 360 -3.38 4.03 -12.02
C LYS A 360 -3.71 5.53 -11.95
N SER A 361 -4.58 6.01 -12.84
CA SER A 361 -4.98 7.43 -12.88
C SER A 361 -5.73 7.89 -11.62
N LEU A 362 -6.59 7.03 -11.06
CA LEU A 362 -7.45 7.41 -9.95
C LEU A 362 -6.81 7.19 -8.57
N PHE A 363 -6.03 6.11 -8.43
CA PHE A 363 -5.64 5.56 -7.12
C PHE A 363 -4.14 5.55 -6.88
N ALA A 364 -3.30 5.35 -7.91
CA ALA A 364 -1.86 5.22 -7.68
C ALA A 364 -1.26 6.53 -7.12
N ARG A 365 -0.49 6.40 -6.04
CA ARG A 365 0.23 7.49 -5.37
C ARG A 365 1.74 7.32 -5.37
N GLY A 366 2.21 6.15 -5.78
CA GLY A 366 3.61 5.84 -5.99
C GLY A 366 3.77 4.61 -6.88
N PHE A 367 5.00 4.38 -7.32
CA PHE A 367 5.36 3.31 -8.23
C PHE A 367 6.62 2.58 -7.76
N VAL A 368 6.64 1.25 -7.86
CA VAL A 368 7.82 0.46 -7.49
C VAL A 368 8.10 -0.57 -8.58
N VAL A 369 9.35 -0.66 -9.02
CA VAL A 369 9.81 -1.65 -10.00
C VAL A 369 10.87 -2.52 -9.35
N ASP A 370 10.58 -3.82 -9.24
CA ASP A 370 11.58 -4.83 -8.88
C ASP A 370 12.25 -5.39 -10.13
N ASP A 371 13.49 -5.87 -9.98
CA ASP A 371 14.37 -6.27 -11.08
C ASP A 371 14.44 -5.25 -12.23
N ALA A 372 14.47 -3.95 -11.89
CA ALA A 372 14.53 -2.83 -12.81
C ALA A 372 15.79 -2.82 -13.69
N GLY A 373 16.83 -3.60 -13.35
CA GLY A 373 18.02 -3.81 -14.16
C GLY A 373 17.75 -4.63 -15.42
N SER A 374 16.78 -5.54 -15.36
CA SER A 374 16.36 -6.41 -16.47
C SER A 374 15.14 -5.87 -17.23
N MET A 375 14.56 -4.74 -16.82
CA MET A 375 13.42 -4.09 -17.48
C MET A 375 13.91 -3.18 -18.62
N ASN A 376 13.25 -3.21 -19.78
CA ASN A 376 13.55 -2.27 -20.85
C ASN A 376 12.96 -0.87 -20.53
N ARG A 377 13.52 0.19 -21.11
CA ARG A 377 13.04 1.55 -20.83
C ARG A 377 11.64 1.85 -21.41
N ALA A 378 11.24 1.18 -22.48
CA ALA A 378 9.92 1.38 -23.10
C ALA A 378 8.79 0.95 -22.15
N ASP A 379 8.89 -0.25 -21.58
CA ASP A 379 7.98 -0.80 -20.57
C ASP A 379 7.92 0.12 -19.35
N PHE A 380 9.08 0.58 -18.88
CA PHE A 380 9.14 1.53 -17.77
C PHE A 380 8.44 2.85 -18.10
N TYR A 381 8.59 3.38 -19.31
CA TYR A 381 7.93 4.60 -19.73
C TYR A 381 6.42 4.42 -19.94
N GLY A 382 5.94 3.27 -20.41
CA GLY A 382 4.50 2.97 -20.44
C GLY A 382 3.88 2.97 -19.03
N LEU A 383 4.63 2.43 -18.05
CA LEU A 383 4.21 2.33 -16.66
C LEU A 383 4.35 3.60 -15.83
N TRP A 384 5.45 4.34 -15.96
CA TRP A 384 5.76 5.51 -15.13
C TRP A 384 5.63 6.83 -15.87
N GLY A 385 5.90 6.81 -17.18
CA GLY A 385 5.86 7.99 -18.05
C GLY A 385 4.54 8.75 -17.93
N ASN A 386 4.63 10.07 -18.08
CA ASN A 386 3.53 11.03 -18.02
C ASN A 386 2.83 11.19 -16.65
N THR A 387 3.20 10.42 -15.62
CA THR A 387 2.60 10.58 -14.28
C THR A 387 3.52 11.21 -13.24
N LEU A 388 4.85 11.07 -13.41
CA LEU A 388 5.85 11.54 -12.45
C LEU A 388 5.55 11.15 -10.99
N LEU A 389 4.92 9.98 -10.82
CA LEU A 389 4.66 9.44 -9.49
C LEU A 389 6.00 9.20 -8.75
N PRO A 390 6.04 9.37 -7.42
CA PRO A 390 7.16 8.89 -6.61
C PRO A 390 7.51 7.46 -6.99
N VAL A 391 8.78 7.19 -7.29
CA VAL A 391 9.18 5.89 -7.85
C VAL A 391 10.35 5.29 -7.08
N PHE A 392 10.32 3.97 -6.87
CA PHE A 392 11.47 3.19 -6.43
C PHE A 392 11.86 2.17 -7.49
N LEU A 393 13.13 2.19 -7.88
CA LEU A 393 13.74 1.18 -8.75
C LEU A 393 14.65 0.28 -7.93
N VAL A 394 14.49 -1.02 -8.09
CA VAL A 394 15.25 -2.03 -7.36
C VAL A 394 15.80 -3.02 -8.36
N GLY A 395 17.11 -3.31 -8.33
CA GLY A 395 17.68 -4.29 -9.25
C GLY A 395 19.20 -4.33 -9.26
N ASP A 396 19.77 -5.09 -10.19
CA ASP A 396 21.20 -5.12 -10.42
C ASP A 396 21.55 -4.23 -11.64
N PRO A 397 22.42 -3.22 -11.52
CA PRO A 397 22.83 -2.38 -12.65
C PRO A 397 23.67 -3.12 -13.72
N ASN A 398 24.16 -4.33 -13.41
CA ASN A 398 24.89 -5.18 -14.35
C ASN A 398 23.97 -6.10 -15.18
N GLU A 399 22.72 -6.31 -14.72
CA GLU A 399 21.70 -6.99 -15.52
C GLU A 399 21.35 -6.13 -16.75
N LYS A 400 20.90 -6.80 -17.82
CA LYS A 400 20.54 -6.17 -19.08
C LYS A 400 19.13 -6.56 -19.49
N PRO A 401 18.35 -5.62 -20.05
CA PRO A 401 17.07 -5.96 -20.68
C PRO A 401 17.27 -6.91 -21.86
N VAL A 402 16.28 -7.76 -22.10
CA VAL A 402 16.22 -8.57 -23.32
C VAL A 402 15.85 -7.67 -24.50
N VAL A 403 16.68 -7.69 -25.54
CA VAL A 403 16.46 -6.94 -26.79
C VAL A 403 16.47 -7.93 -27.94
N LEU A 404 15.38 -7.98 -28.70
CA LEU A 404 15.26 -8.84 -29.87
C LEU A 404 15.80 -8.13 -31.13
N THR A 405 16.03 -8.93 -32.18
CA THR A 405 16.41 -8.47 -33.53
C THR A 405 17.68 -7.60 -33.58
N THR A 406 18.62 -7.85 -32.65
CA THR A 406 19.84 -7.06 -32.46
C THR A 406 20.74 -7.05 -33.69
N ASP A 407 20.93 -8.22 -34.30
CA ASP A 407 21.83 -8.46 -35.42
C ASP A 407 21.08 -8.86 -36.70
N GLU A 408 19.74 -8.83 -36.66
CA GLU A 408 18.92 -9.23 -37.81
C GLU A 408 18.85 -8.08 -38.83
N THR A 409 19.03 -8.41 -40.11
CA THR A 409 19.01 -7.45 -41.22
C THR A 409 17.93 -7.80 -42.25
N ASP A 410 17.35 -6.79 -42.88
CA ASP A 410 16.46 -6.96 -44.03
C ASP A 410 17.22 -7.43 -45.29
N CYS A 411 16.49 -7.63 -46.39
CA CYS A 411 17.06 -8.05 -47.67
C CYS A 411 18.07 -7.05 -48.27
N ASP A 412 18.07 -5.80 -47.80
CA ASP A 412 18.97 -4.74 -48.23
C ASP A 412 20.17 -4.57 -47.27
N GLY A 413 20.29 -5.43 -46.25
CA GLY A 413 21.36 -5.40 -45.26
C GLY A 413 21.17 -4.33 -44.17
N ASN A 414 20.00 -3.70 -44.06
CA ASN A 414 19.72 -2.77 -42.98
C ASN A 414 19.33 -3.51 -41.71
N LEU A 415 19.88 -3.11 -40.56
CA LEU A 415 19.47 -3.64 -39.27
C LEU A 415 17.99 -3.38 -39.00
N HIS A 416 17.27 -4.42 -38.58
CA HIS A 416 15.89 -4.33 -38.11
C HIS A 416 15.77 -3.49 -36.84
N ASN A 417 16.75 -3.57 -35.93
CA ASN A 417 16.77 -2.80 -34.69
C ASN A 417 18.04 -1.94 -34.56
N ARG A 418 18.02 -0.77 -35.22
CA ARG A 418 19.12 0.21 -35.15
C ARG A 418 19.36 0.78 -33.75
N PHE A 419 18.40 0.62 -32.84
CA PHE A 419 18.47 1.13 -31.46
C PHE A 419 18.74 0.03 -30.43
N ALA A 420 19.17 -1.17 -30.86
CA ALA A 420 19.34 -2.30 -29.95
C ALA A 420 20.32 -2.02 -28.80
N ALA A 421 21.40 -1.27 -29.08
CA ALA A 421 22.36 -0.84 -28.07
C ALA A 421 21.74 0.09 -27.01
N ASP A 422 20.84 0.99 -27.43
CA ASP A 422 20.11 1.90 -26.55
C ASP A 422 19.00 1.14 -25.77
N GLY A 423 18.34 0.18 -26.41
CA GLY A 423 17.37 -0.72 -25.79
C GLY A 423 17.96 -1.61 -24.68
N ALA A 424 19.27 -1.89 -24.75
CA ALA A 424 19.99 -2.65 -23.72
C ALA A 424 20.33 -1.83 -22.46
N VAL A 425 20.00 -0.53 -22.43
CA VAL A 425 20.14 0.32 -21.24
C VAL A 425 18.83 0.29 -20.45
N SER A 426 18.88 -0.30 -19.26
CA SER A 426 17.75 -0.37 -18.33
C SER A 426 17.41 0.99 -17.72
N PRO A 427 16.16 1.21 -17.26
CA PRO A 427 15.77 2.45 -16.58
C PRO A 427 16.57 2.66 -15.29
N LEU A 428 16.91 1.57 -14.59
CA LEU A 428 17.78 1.59 -13.42
C LEU A 428 19.13 2.22 -13.74
N LYS A 429 19.83 1.68 -14.74
CA LYS A 429 21.16 2.16 -15.15
C LYS A 429 21.10 3.58 -15.69
N TYR A 430 20.06 3.91 -16.44
CA TYR A 430 19.85 5.25 -16.98
C TYR A 430 19.68 6.30 -15.86
N LEU A 431 18.79 6.07 -14.90
CA LEU A 431 18.57 7.01 -13.78
C LEU A 431 19.74 7.08 -12.81
N MET A 432 20.52 6.00 -12.67
CA MET A 432 21.77 6.07 -11.92
C MET A 432 22.79 6.99 -12.59
N ALA A 433 22.87 6.97 -13.92
CA ALA A 433 23.81 7.79 -14.69
C ALA A 433 23.49 9.30 -14.63
N THR A 434 22.27 9.70 -14.23
CA THR A 434 21.92 11.11 -14.05
C THR A 434 22.39 11.69 -12.71
N GLY A 435 23.01 10.89 -11.85
CA GLY A 435 23.53 11.31 -10.55
C GLY A 435 22.54 11.22 -9.40
N ILE A 436 21.40 10.54 -9.58
CA ILE A 436 20.45 10.28 -8.50
C ILE A 436 21.12 9.40 -7.42
N PRO A 437 21.05 9.77 -6.13
CA PRO A 437 21.64 8.97 -5.06
C PRO A 437 21.07 7.54 -4.99
N VAL A 438 21.97 6.57 -4.83
CA VAL A 438 21.65 5.15 -4.84
C VAL A 438 21.95 4.50 -3.50
N PHE A 439 21.02 3.66 -3.04
CA PHE A 439 21.25 2.78 -1.92
C PHE A 439 21.87 1.45 -2.38
N ARG A 440 23.18 1.29 -2.17
CA ARG A 440 23.91 0.05 -2.47
C ARG A 440 23.92 -0.91 -1.28
N LEU A 441 23.54 -2.16 -1.55
CA LEU A 441 23.59 -3.31 -0.64
C LEU A 441 24.97 -3.95 -0.55
#